data_AF-A0A661QS39-F1
#
_entry.id   AF-A0A661QS39-F1
#
_cell.length_a   1.000
_cell.length_b   1.000
_cell.length_c   1.000
_cell.angle_alpha   90.00
_cell.angle_beta   90.00
_cell.angle_gamma   90.00
#
_symmetry.space_group_name_H-M   'P 1'
#
loop_
_entity.id
_entity.type
_entity.pdbx_description
1 polymer ?
#
loop_
_entity_poly.entity_id
_entity_poly.type
_entity_poly.pdbx_seq_one_letter_code
_entity_poly.pdbx_strand_id
1 'polypeptide(L)'
;MKYVTITQSGIFAVKPLRIYKVILTTKAGGTGIASIYKGMKETGERLISVRAEMNETKEINFQDGYLINGVVYVDLNDFVDALIVGFEYEQQ
;
A
#
# COMPACT_ATOMS: atom_id res chain seq x y z
N MET A 1 -7.76 -13.73 5.00
CA MET A 1 -7.18 -12.57 4.30
C MET A 1 -8.25 -11.67 3.70
N LYS A 2 -8.13 -10.35 3.87
CA LYS A 2 -8.98 -9.30 3.29
C LYS A 2 -8.20 -8.50 2.24
N TYR A 3 -8.91 -7.84 1.35
CA TYR A 3 -8.34 -6.93 0.35
C TYR A 3 -8.99 -5.57 0.40
N VAL A 4 -8.22 -4.53 0.16
CA VAL A 4 -8.71 -3.16 -0.07
C VAL A 4 -8.10 -2.62 -1.35
N THR A 5 -8.92 -1.97 -2.17
CA THR A 5 -8.47 -1.22 -3.34
C THR A 5 -8.40 0.25 -2.97
N ILE A 6 -7.23 0.85 -3.17
CA ILE A 6 -6.94 2.24 -2.83
C ILE A 6 -6.63 2.97 -4.13
N THR A 7 -7.48 3.95 -4.49
CA THR A 7 -7.34 4.75 -5.71
C THR A 7 -6.99 6.21 -5.41
N GLN A 8 -6.91 6.59 -4.14
CA GLN A 8 -6.52 7.92 -3.68
C GLN A 8 -5.66 7.79 -2.41
N SER A 9 -4.70 8.70 -2.24
CA SER A 9 -3.89 8.78 -1.02
C SER A 9 -4.78 8.99 0.21
N GLY A 10 -4.45 8.33 1.31
CA GLY A 10 -5.25 8.43 2.52
C GLY A 10 -4.99 7.33 3.54
N ILE A 11 -5.80 7.33 4.59
CA ILE A 11 -5.75 6.32 5.64
C ILE A 11 -6.65 5.17 5.25
N PHE A 12 -6.12 3.93 5.30
CA PHE A 12 -6.96 2.74 5.10
C PHE A 12 -7.15 1.91 6.37
N ALA A 13 -6.35 2.13 7.42
CA ALA A 13 -6.48 1.41 8.68
C ALA A 13 -5.99 2.22 9.89
N VAL A 14 -6.59 1.95 11.04
CA VAL A 14 -6.24 2.52 12.36
C VAL A 14 -6.05 1.44 13.43
N LYS A 15 -6.08 0.17 13.04
CA LYS A 15 -5.89 -1.01 13.89
C LYS A 15 -4.70 -1.83 13.40
N PRO A 16 -3.99 -2.55 14.28
CA PRO A 16 -2.93 -3.46 13.89
C PRO A 16 -3.34 -4.42 12.77
N LEU A 17 -2.51 -4.50 11.74
CA LEU A 17 -2.72 -5.40 10.61
C LEU A 17 -1.41 -5.94 10.08
N ARG A 18 -1.49 -7.05 9.37
CA ARG A 18 -0.37 -7.67 8.67
C ARG A 18 -0.62 -7.64 7.17
N ILE A 19 0.25 -6.97 6.42
CA ILE A 19 0.17 -6.89 4.95
C ILE A 19 0.91 -8.07 4.35
N TYR A 20 0.23 -8.85 3.51
CA TYR A 20 0.79 -10.02 2.83
C TYR A 20 1.01 -9.80 1.34
N LYS A 21 0.26 -8.86 0.75
CA LYS A 21 0.32 -8.61 -0.68
C LYS A 21 0.08 -7.15 -0.99
N VAL A 22 0.85 -6.63 -1.94
CA VAL A 22 0.61 -5.32 -2.56
C VAL A 22 0.66 -5.48 -4.07
N ILE A 23 -0.38 -5.02 -4.76
CA ILE A 23 -0.45 -5.00 -6.22
C ILE A 23 -0.62 -3.54 -6.64
N LEU A 24 0.35 -3.02 -7.39
CA LEU A 24 0.34 -1.67 -7.95
C LEU A 24 0.01 -1.75 -9.43
N THR A 25 -1.04 -1.05 -9.86
CA THR A 25 -1.39 -0.85 -11.27
C THR A 25 -1.21 0.61 -11.63
N THR A 26 -0.50 0.87 -12.74
CA THR A 26 -0.16 2.22 -13.19
C THR A 26 -0.96 2.60 -14.43
N LYS A 27 -1.20 3.89 -14.61
CA LYS A 27 -1.83 4.43 -15.81
C LYS A 27 -0.78 4.92 -16.82
N ALA A 28 -1.22 5.21 -18.04
CA ALA A 28 -0.36 5.77 -19.06
C ALA A 28 0.21 7.14 -18.66
N GLY A 29 1.41 7.47 -19.17
CA GLY A 29 1.99 8.81 -19.04
C GLY A 29 3.08 8.98 -17.97
N GLY A 30 3.38 7.94 -17.17
CA GLY A 30 4.52 7.99 -16.25
C GLY A 30 4.68 6.76 -15.36
N THR A 31 5.71 6.79 -14.53
CA THR A 31 6.00 5.75 -13.53
C THR A 31 5.10 5.91 -12.30
N GLY A 32 4.32 4.88 -11.98
CA GLY A 32 3.50 4.84 -10.77
C GLY A 32 4.34 4.56 -9.53
N ILE A 33 4.08 5.30 -8.46
CA ILE A 33 4.72 5.11 -7.16
C ILE A 33 3.63 5.09 -6.09
N ALA A 34 3.62 4.02 -5.30
CA ALA A 34 2.79 3.88 -4.11
C ALA A 34 3.66 3.61 -2.89
N SER A 35 3.41 4.32 -1.79
CA SER A 35 4.13 4.15 -0.54
C SER A 35 3.16 3.91 0.61
N ILE A 36 3.51 3.00 1.52
CA ILE A 36 2.75 2.67 2.73
C ILE A 36 3.57 3.10 3.94
N TYR A 37 2.95 3.85 4.83
CA TYR A 37 3.55 4.43 6.02
C TYR A 37 2.88 3.90 7.29
N LYS A 38 3.68 3.70 8.34
CA LYS A 38 3.19 3.59 9.72
C LYS A 38 3.11 4.98 10.32
N GLY A 39 1.89 5.47 10.51
CA GLY A 39 1.61 6.88 10.82
C GLY A 39 1.27 7.69 9.56
N MET A 40 1.24 9.02 9.70
CA MET A 40 0.94 9.94 8.60
C MET A 40 2.13 10.09 7.65
N LYS A 41 1.93 10.56 6.42
CA LYS A 41 2.99 10.76 5.41
C LYS A 41 4.19 11.59 5.92
N GLU A 42 3.93 12.67 6.65
CA GLU A 42 4.95 13.64 7.05
C GLU A 42 5.74 13.24 8.30
N THR A 43 5.13 12.47 9.20
CA THR A 43 5.68 12.15 10.52
C THR A 43 5.90 10.66 10.75
N GLY A 44 5.34 9.83 9.88
CA GLY A 44 5.37 8.37 9.97
C GLY A 44 6.58 7.76 9.28
N GLU A 45 6.81 6.48 9.58
CA GLU A 45 7.86 5.68 8.97
C GLU A 45 7.37 5.09 7.65
N ARG A 46 8.12 5.28 6.55
CA ARG A 46 7.81 4.63 5.27
C ARG A 46 8.28 3.18 5.30
N LEU A 47 7.33 2.24 5.25
CA LEU A 47 7.61 0.81 5.39
C LEU A 47 7.71 0.10 4.04
N ILE A 48 6.81 0.43 3.11
CA ILE A 48 6.73 -0.20 1.79
C ILE A 48 6.72 0.90 0.74
N SER A 49 7.50 0.73 -0.33
CA SER A 49 7.46 1.59 -1.51
C SER A 49 7.53 0.72 -2.75
N VAL A 50 6.52 0.83 -3.60
CA VAL A 50 6.39 0.06 -4.84
C VAL A 50 6.43 1.03 -6.01
N ARG A 51 7.25 0.70 -6.99
CA ARG A 51 7.40 1.42 -8.25
C ARG A 51 7.18 0.46 -9.42
N ALA A 52 6.37 0.88 -10.38
CA ALA A 52 6.13 0.19 -11.65
C ALA A 52 6.12 1.21 -12.80
N GLU A 53 6.55 0.79 -13.98
CA GLU A 53 6.56 1.66 -15.15
C GLU A 53 5.15 1.84 -15.72
N MET A 54 4.99 2.69 -16.73
CA MET A 54 3.67 2.99 -17.30
C MET A 54 3.01 1.73 -17.89
N ASN A 55 1.70 1.59 -17.70
CA ASN A 55 0.90 0.44 -18.16
C ASN A 55 1.36 -0.92 -17.60
N GLU A 56 2.08 -0.91 -16.48
CA GLU A 56 2.50 -2.13 -15.81
C GLU A 56 1.64 -2.41 -14.58
N THR A 57 1.58 -3.70 -14.23
CA THR A 57 1.14 -4.14 -12.90
C THR A 57 2.29 -4.83 -12.21
N LYS A 58 2.57 -4.43 -10.97
CA LYS A 58 3.61 -5.03 -10.15
C LYS A 58 3.01 -5.60 -8.88
N GLU A 59 3.27 -6.87 -8.64
CA GLU A 59 2.86 -7.57 -7.44
C GLU A 59 4.07 -7.84 -6.53
N ILE A 60 3.88 -7.60 -5.23
CA ILE A 60 4.82 -7.97 -4.18
C ILE A 60 4.08 -8.85 -3.18
N ASN A 61 4.65 -10.01 -2.89
CA ASN A 61 4.18 -10.94 -1.86
C ASN A 61 5.16 -10.95 -0.69
N PHE A 62 4.63 -10.95 0.53
CA PHE A 62 5.41 -10.99 1.77
C PHE A 62 5.13 -12.33 2.45
N GLN A 63 6.13 -13.24 2.49
CA GLN A 63 5.94 -14.62 3.00
C GLN A 63 5.43 -14.64 4.45
N ASP A 64 6.06 -13.87 5.35
CA ASP A 64 5.65 -13.78 6.76
C ASP A 64 4.65 -12.64 7.02
N GLY A 65 4.32 -11.88 5.97
CA GLY A 65 3.58 -10.62 6.08
C GLY A 65 4.35 -9.52 6.85
N TYR A 66 3.98 -8.28 6.60
CA TYR A 66 4.55 -7.11 7.27
C TYR A 66 3.57 -6.58 8.33
N LEU A 67 3.89 -6.77 9.62
CA LEU A 67 3.07 -6.29 10.73
C LEU A 67 3.20 -4.78 10.88
N ILE A 68 2.07 -4.08 10.85
CA ILE A 68 1.97 -2.64 11.08
C ILE A 68 1.04 -2.40 12.26
N ASN A 69 1.59 -1.85 13.34
CA ASN A 69 0.83 -1.50 14.54
C ASN A 69 0.52 0.00 14.52
N GLY A 70 -0.75 0.35 14.38
CA GLY A 70 -1.23 1.73 14.43
C GLY A 70 -1.92 2.18 13.13
N VAL A 71 -1.82 3.48 12.85
CA VAL A 71 -2.40 4.10 11.64
C VAL A 71 -1.57 3.71 10.42
N VAL A 72 -2.25 3.35 9.33
CA VAL A 72 -1.61 3.09 8.04
C VAL A 72 -2.06 4.14 7.03
N TYR A 73 -1.10 4.95 6.57
CA TYR A 73 -1.31 5.92 5.50
C TYR A 73 -0.72 5.38 4.20
N VAL A 74 -1.45 5.55 3.10
CA VAL A 74 -1.02 5.20 1.75
C VAL A 74 -0.90 6.48 0.94
N ASP A 75 0.27 6.68 0.33
CA ASP A 75 0.56 7.76 -0.60
C ASP A 75 0.64 7.20 -2.01
N LEU A 76 -0.16 7.73 -2.92
CA LEU A 76 -0.15 7.43 -4.34
C LEU A 76 0.29 8.69 -5.11
N ASN A 77 1.17 8.53 -6.10
CA ASN A 77 1.42 9.60 -7.05
C ASN A 77 0.36 9.63 -8.16
N ASP A 78 0.44 10.67 -9.00
CA ASP A 78 -0.52 10.88 -10.07
C ASP A 78 -0.55 9.76 -11.10
N PHE A 79 0.45 8.87 -11.19
CA PHE A 79 0.49 7.81 -12.21
C PHE A 79 -0.01 6.45 -11.70
N VAL A 80 -0.47 6.37 -10.45
CA VAL A 80 -1.15 5.18 -9.93
C VAL A 80 -2.61 5.17 -10.39
N ASP A 81 -3.06 4.03 -10.92
CA ASP A 81 -4.48 3.76 -11.16
C ASP A 81 -5.12 3.15 -9.91
N ALA A 82 -4.48 2.11 -9.36
CA ALA A 82 -4.89 1.48 -8.11
C ALA A 82 -3.73 0.82 -7.36
N LEU A 83 -3.86 0.81 -6.03
CA LEU A 83 -3.08 -0.05 -5.13
C LEU A 83 -4.02 -1.03 -4.43
N ILE A 84 -3.85 -2.33 -4.66
CA ILE A 84 -4.57 -3.38 -3.95
C ILE A 84 -3.69 -3.90 -2.83
N VAL A 85 -4.19 -3.84 -1.60
CA VAL A 85 -3.46 -4.33 -0.41
C VAL A 85 -4.20 -5.53 0.17
N GLY A 86 -3.54 -6.69 0.19
CA GLY A 86 -4.00 -7.90 0.86
C GLY A 86 -3.46 -7.96 2.28
N PHE A 87 -4.34 -8.01 3.27
CA PHE A 87 -3.96 -7.93 4.68
C PHE A 87 -4.88 -8.73 5.61
N GLU A 88 -4.44 -8.93 6.85
CA GLU A 88 -5.25 -9.47 7.94
C GLU A 88 -5.17 -8.54 9.15
N TYR A 89 -6.31 -8.28 9.79
CA TYR A 89 -6.29 -7.62 11.10
C TYR A 89 -5.82 -8.63 12.14
N GLU A 90 -5.00 -8.17 13.08
CA GLU A 90 -4.71 -8.96 14.26
C GLU A 90 -5.99 -9.06 15.10
N GLN A 91 -6.44 -10.29 15.37
CA GLN A 91 -7.55 -10.51 16.30
C GLN A 91 -7.00 -10.33 17.71
N GLN A 92 -7.55 -9.37 18.45
CA GLN A 92 -7.24 -9.16 19.87
C GLN A 92 -7.74 -10.33 20.71
#